data_AF-A0A9E4XZR5-F1
#
_entry.id   AF-A0A9E4XZR5-F1
#
_cell.length_a   1.000
_cell.length_b   1.000
_cell.length_c   1.000
_cell.angle_alpha   90.00
_cell.angle_beta   90.00
_cell.angle_gamma   90.00
#
_symmetry.space_group_name_H-M   'P 1'
#
loop_
_entity.id
_entity.type
_entity.pdbx_description
1 polymer ?
#
loop_
_entity_poly.entity_id
_entity_poly.type
_entity_poly.pdbx_seq_one_letter_code
_entity_poly.pdbx_strand_id
1 'polypeptide(L)'
;MLTKKPYLRLVKYISVASVLLLLLASDCVYNLRTAAEPREGGTVLQFPEADGKGEISHDDPVRLEAVPNLGFRFSHWEETGDVSPILEFRMGKSDIFRTAVFVPNA
;
A
#
# COMPACT_ATOMS: atom_id res chain seq x y z
N MET A 1 17.75 -55.46 -2.94
CA MET A 1 18.46 -54.28 -3.48
C MET A 1 17.47 -53.14 -3.68
N LEU A 2 17.43 -52.18 -2.75
CA LEU A 2 16.50 -51.04 -2.84
C LEU A 2 17.08 -50.02 -3.84
N THR A 3 16.43 -49.88 -4.98
CA THR A 3 16.76 -48.88 -6.01
C THR A 3 16.65 -47.48 -5.40
N LYS A 4 17.81 -46.82 -5.25
CA LYS A 4 17.92 -45.44 -4.75
C LYS A 4 17.28 -44.50 -5.77
N LYS A 5 15.99 -44.19 -5.59
CA LYS A 5 15.15 -43.37 -6.49
C LYS A 5 15.72 -41.95 -6.63
N PRO A 6 16.53 -41.67 -7.68
CA PRO A 6 17.30 -40.43 -7.76
C PRO A 6 16.39 -39.23 -8.06
N TYR A 7 15.23 -39.50 -8.67
CA TYR A 7 14.19 -38.52 -8.93
C TYR A 7 13.65 -37.86 -7.66
N LEU A 8 13.66 -38.53 -6.50
CA LEU A 8 13.19 -37.93 -5.25
C LEU A 8 14.11 -36.80 -4.78
N ARG A 9 15.42 -36.91 -5.05
CA ARG A 9 16.37 -35.81 -4.80
C ARG A 9 16.12 -34.67 -5.77
N LEU A 10 15.95 -34.98 -7.05
CA LEU A 10 15.69 -33.97 -8.08
C LEU A 10 14.38 -33.21 -7.83
N VAL A 11 13.28 -33.90 -7.51
CA VAL A 11 12.00 -33.28 -7.14
C VAL A 11 12.17 -32.40 -5.91
N LYS A 12 12.87 -32.87 -4.87
CA LYS A 12 13.17 -32.06 -3.68
C LYS A 12 13.94 -30.78 -4.04
N TYR A 13 14.93 -30.86 -4.93
CA TYR A 13 15.66 -29.68 -5.39
C TYR A 13 14.78 -28.73 -6.19
N ILE A 14 13.92 -29.25 -7.08
CA ILE A 14 12.98 -28.43 -7.85
C ILE A 14 12.00 -27.74 -6.90
N SER A 15 11.45 -28.44 -5.90
CA SER A 15 10.54 -27.84 -4.91
C SER A 15 11.23 -26.77 -4.07
N VAL A 16 12.48 -27.01 -3.64
CA VAL A 16 13.24 -26.02 -2.88
C VAL A 16 13.60 -24.83 -3.76
N ALA A 17 14.01 -25.06 -5.01
CA ALA A 17 14.34 -24.01 -5.97
C ALA A 17 13.10 -23.22 -6.41
N SER A 18 11.93 -23.84 -6.53
CA SER A 18 10.68 -23.14 -6.86
C SER A 18 10.19 -22.30 -5.69
N VAL A 19 10.27 -22.81 -4.46
CA VAL A 19 9.96 -22.02 -3.26
C VAL A 19 10.95 -20.85 -3.14
N LEU A 20 12.25 -21.10 -3.35
CA LEU A 20 13.26 -20.04 -3.35
C LEU A 20 13.04 -19.03 -4.48
N LEU A 21 12.67 -19.48 -5.69
CA LEU A 21 12.39 -18.59 -6.82
C LEU A 21 11.14 -17.74 -6.58
N LEU A 22 10.09 -18.31 -5.98
CA LEU A 22 8.91 -17.56 -5.56
C LEU A 22 9.23 -16.55 -4.46
N LEU A 23 10.11 -16.90 -3.52
CA LEU A 23 10.59 -15.97 -2.48
C LEU A 23 11.49 -14.86 -3.05
N LEU A 24 12.11 -15.09 -4.21
CA LEU A 24 12.96 -14.13 -4.91
C LEU A 24 12.20 -13.31 -5.98
N ALA A 25 10.93 -13.62 -6.24
CA ALA A 25 10.11 -12.85 -7.17
C ALA A 25 9.77 -11.51 -6.52
N SER A 26 10.30 -10.41 -7.05
CA SER A 26 9.96 -9.05 -6.61
C SER A 26 8.54 -8.71 -7.04
N ASP A 27 7.67 -8.32 -6.10
CA ASP A 27 6.43 -7.63 -6.44
C ASP A 27 6.73 -6.24 -7.02
N CYS A 28 5.97 -5.82 -8.03
CA CYS A 28 6.12 -4.47 -8.58
C CYS A 28 5.74 -3.44 -7.51
N VAL A 29 6.61 -2.46 -7.27
CA VAL A 29 6.35 -1.36 -6.33
C VAL A 29 5.84 -0.12 -7.08
N TYR A 30 4.94 0.62 -6.44
CA TYR A 30 4.33 1.83 -6.97
C TYR A 30 4.32 2.95 -5.93
N ASN A 31 4.32 4.20 -6.39
CA ASN A 31 4.35 5.36 -5.51
C ASN A 31 2.94 5.72 -5.04
N LEU A 32 2.77 5.88 -3.72
CA LEU A 32 1.62 6.55 -3.12
C LEU A 32 2.07 7.90 -2.57
N ARG A 33 1.40 8.95 -3.01
CA ARG A 33 1.63 10.32 -2.54
C ARG A 33 0.36 10.88 -1.95
N THR A 34 0.46 11.48 -0.77
CA THR A 34 -0.66 12.09 -0.06
C THR A 34 -0.41 13.57 0.21
N ALA A 35 -1.45 14.39 0.14
CA ALA A 35 -1.42 15.80 0.46
C ALA A 35 -2.63 16.22 1.31
N ALA A 36 -2.51 17.35 1.99
CA ALA A 36 -3.59 18.01 2.73
C ALA A 36 -3.76 19.42 2.16
N GLU A 37 -5.01 19.81 1.87
CA GLU A 37 -5.36 21.13 1.33
C GLU A 37 -6.49 21.77 2.16
N PRO A 38 -6.26 22.92 2.83
CA PRO A 38 -4.95 23.56 3.00
C PRO A 38 -4.03 22.70 3.85
N ARG A 39 -2.71 22.92 3.74
CA ARG A 39 -1.70 22.15 4.47
C ARG A 39 -1.87 22.22 5.99
N GLU A 40 -2.33 23.36 6.52
CA GLU A 40 -2.64 23.54 7.94
C GLU A 40 -3.98 22.92 8.36
N GLY A 41 -4.80 22.48 7.42
CA GLY A 41 -6.14 21.96 7.68
C GLY A 41 -6.15 20.57 8.31
N GLY A 42 -5.10 19.78 8.12
CA GLY A 42 -5.00 18.44 8.68
C GLY A 42 -3.76 17.68 8.25
N THR A 43 -3.72 16.41 8.64
CA THR A 43 -2.67 15.45 8.27
C THR A 43 -3.30 14.20 7.67
N VAL A 44 -2.66 13.62 6.66
CA VAL A 44 -3.04 12.30 6.14
C VAL A 44 -2.11 11.26 6.75
N LEU A 45 -2.68 10.33 7.50
CA LEU A 45 -1.99 9.16 8.04
C LEU A 45 -2.13 7.99 7.07
N GLN A 46 -1.05 7.23 6.89
CA GLN A 46 -1.01 6.04 6.05
C GLN A 46 -0.68 4.81 6.89
N PHE A 47 -1.39 3.71 6.65
CA PHE A 47 -1.15 2.41 7.26
C PHE A 47 -1.10 1.30 6.19
N PRO A 48 -0.07 0.43 6.18
CA PRO A 48 1.15 0.54 6.97
C PRO A 48 1.90 1.84 6.66
N GLU A 49 2.60 2.37 7.66
CA GLU A 49 3.45 3.55 7.48
C GLU A 49 4.50 3.22 6.42
N ALA A 50 4.62 4.05 5.39
CA ALA A 50 5.65 3.84 4.39
C ALA A 50 7.03 4.02 5.05
N ASP A 51 8.02 3.20 4.67
CA ASP A 51 9.42 3.27 5.15
C ASP A 51 10.16 4.55 4.67
N GLY A 52 9.48 5.69 4.58
CA GLY A 52 9.98 6.97 4.10
C GLY A 52 10.09 7.09 2.58
N LYS A 53 9.94 6.00 1.83
CA LYS A 53 10.02 6.00 0.35
C LYS A 53 8.68 6.24 -0.35
N GLY A 54 7.56 6.01 0.33
CA GLY A 54 6.22 6.09 -0.28
C GLY A 54 5.97 5.02 -1.35
N GLU A 55 6.79 3.97 -1.40
CA GLU A 55 6.68 2.83 -2.32
C GLU A 55 5.88 1.71 -1.66
N ILE A 56 4.88 1.18 -2.35
CA ILE A 56 3.98 0.13 -1.87
C ILE A 56 3.92 -0.97 -2.93
N SER A 57 4.03 -2.24 -2.53
CA SER A 57 3.96 -3.37 -3.46
C SER A 57 2.57 -3.51 -4.06
N HIS A 58 2.49 -3.97 -5.29
CA HIS A 58 1.24 -4.33 -5.96
C HIS A 58 0.38 -5.23 -5.07
N ASP A 59 -0.92 -4.95 -5.01
CA ASP A 59 -1.91 -5.69 -4.23
C ASP A 59 -1.77 -5.57 -2.70
N ASP A 60 -0.75 -4.88 -2.17
CA ASP A 60 -0.64 -4.62 -0.74
C ASP A 60 -1.80 -3.74 -0.26
N PRO A 61 -2.38 -4.04 0.92
CA PRO A 61 -3.45 -3.24 1.48
C PRO A 61 -2.90 -1.89 1.98
N VAL A 62 -3.65 -0.84 1.67
CA VAL A 62 -3.38 0.53 2.08
C VAL A 62 -4.63 1.07 2.77
N ARG A 63 -4.44 1.63 3.96
CA ARG A 63 -5.43 2.42 4.66
C ARG A 63 -4.93 3.86 4.82
N LEU A 64 -5.71 4.82 4.36
CA LEU A 64 -5.47 6.24 4.59
C LEU A 64 -6.50 6.79 5.59
N GLU A 65 -6.06 7.70 6.44
CA GLU A 65 -6.92 8.39 7.39
C GLU A 65 -6.62 9.90 7.38
N ALA A 66 -7.62 10.71 7.03
CA ALA A 66 -7.54 12.16 7.06
C ALA A 66 -7.90 12.67 8.46
N VAL A 67 -6.90 13.16 9.19
CA VAL A 67 -7.05 13.70 10.55
C VAL A 67 -7.07 15.24 10.48
N PRO A 68 -8.22 15.89 10.73
CA PRO A 68 -8.30 17.34 10.71
C PRO A 68 -7.55 17.96 11.90
N ASN A 69 -6.92 19.11 11.67
CA ASN A 69 -6.37 19.95 12.73
C ASN A 69 -7.46 20.76 13.43
N LEU A 70 -7.14 21.33 14.59
CA LEU A 70 -8.09 22.15 15.36
C LEU A 70 -8.62 23.31 14.52
N GLY A 71 -9.95 23.49 14.53
CA GLY A 71 -10.63 24.54 13.76
C GLY A 71 -10.97 24.15 12.32
N PHE A 72 -10.62 22.93 11.89
CA PHE A 72 -10.99 22.37 10.59
C PHE A 72 -11.84 21.10 10.75
N ARG A 73 -12.50 20.73 9.65
CA ARG A 73 -13.09 19.41 9.44
C ARG A 73 -12.67 18.88 8.07
N PHE A 74 -12.58 17.56 7.97
CA PHE A 74 -12.44 16.90 6.69
C PHE A 74 -13.69 17.12 5.82
N SER A 75 -13.49 17.37 4.53
CA SER A 75 -14.54 17.59 3.53
C SER A 75 -14.68 16.38 2.62
N HIS A 76 -13.62 16.08 1.86
CA HIS A 76 -13.57 14.97 0.91
C HIS A 76 -12.13 14.70 0.43
N TRP A 77 -11.95 13.60 -0.28
CA TRP A 77 -10.75 13.31 -1.07
C TRP A 77 -10.92 13.85 -2.49
N GLU A 78 -10.04 14.76 -2.91
CA GLU A 78 -10.15 15.50 -4.19
C GLU A 78 -10.29 14.56 -5.41
N GLU A 79 -9.46 13.53 -5.51
CA GLU A 79 -9.36 12.69 -6.71
C GLU A 79 -10.52 11.72 -6.88
N THR A 80 -11.28 11.46 -5.81
CA THR A 80 -12.38 10.48 -5.82
C THR A 80 -13.73 11.10 -5.49
N GLY A 81 -13.74 12.28 -4.86
CA GLY A 81 -14.93 12.87 -4.26
C GLY A 81 -15.44 12.12 -3.03
N ASP A 82 -14.67 11.18 -2.48
CA ASP A 82 -15.08 10.37 -1.33
C ASP A 82 -15.11 11.24 -0.06
N VAL A 83 -16.23 11.19 0.65
CA VAL A 83 -16.50 11.95 1.87
C VAL A 83 -16.18 11.16 3.15
N SER A 84 -15.73 9.91 3.01
CA SER A 84 -15.18 9.13 4.11
C SER A 84 -13.75 9.59 4.43
N PRO A 85 -13.45 9.97 5.69
CA PRO A 85 -12.09 10.33 6.09
C PRO A 85 -11.14 9.11 6.07
N ILE A 86 -11.68 7.89 6.01
CA ILE A 86 -10.92 6.64 5.93
C ILE A 86 -11.10 6.05 4.54
N LEU A 87 -9.99 5.79 3.84
CA LEU A 87 -9.96 5.01 2.61
C LEU A 87 -9.23 3.71 2.83
N GLU A 88 -9.76 2.62 2.28
CA GLU A 88 -9.10 1.33 2.25
C GLU A 88 -9.10 0.82 0.80
N PHE A 89 -7.92 0.52 0.28
CA PHE A 89 -7.74 -0.01 -1.06
C PHE A 89 -6.51 -0.90 -1.13
N ARG A 90 -6.36 -1.63 -2.23
CA ARG A 90 -5.13 -2.33 -2.55
C ARG A 90 -4.35 -1.57 -3.60
N MET A 91 -3.03 -1.54 -3.48
CA MET A 91 -2.20 -0.80 -4.43
C MET A 91 -2.35 -1.39 -5.83
N GLY A 92 -2.73 -0.53 -6.78
CA GLY A 92 -2.94 -0.91 -8.17
C GLY A 92 -1.63 -1.09 -8.94
N LYS A 93 -1.73 -1.18 -10.27
CA LYS A 93 -0.58 -1.29 -11.19
C LYS A 93 -0.04 0.06 -11.65
N SER A 94 -0.29 1.12 -10.90
CA SER A 94 0.11 2.49 -11.22
C SER A 94 0.27 3.31 -9.96
N ASP A 95 1.03 4.40 -10.04
CA ASP A 95 1.16 5.38 -8.97
C ASP A 95 -0.19 6.02 -8.62
N ILE A 96 -0.37 6.37 -7.35
CA ILE A 96 -1.60 6.97 -6.81
C ILE A 96 -1.27 8.28 -6.10
N PHE A 97 -2.10 9.30 -6.34
CA PHE A 97 -2.11 10.55 -5.60
C PHE A 97 -3.44 10.73 -4.87
N ARG A 98 -3.39 11.18 -3.61
CA ARG A 98 -4.56 11.44 -2.77
C ARG A 98 -4.43 12.76 -2.02
N THR A 99 -5.41 13.64 -2.17
CA THR A 99 -5.45 14.93 -1.50
C THR A 99 -6.67 14.99 -0.58
N ALA A 100 -6.43 15.12 0.72
CA ALA A 100 -7.48 15.35 1.70
C ALA A 100 -7.81 16.84 1.75
N VAL A 101 -9.06 17.19 1.46
CA VAL A 101 -9.55 18.57 1.51
C VAL A 101 -10.16 18.83 2.89
N PHE A 102 -9.69 19.88 3.55
CA PHE A 102 -10.16 20.33 4.85
C PHE A 102 -10.78 21.72 4.74
N VAL A 103 -11.83 21.97 5.53
CA VAL A 103 -12.53 23.27 5.55
C VAL A 103 -12.65 23.78 6.99
N PRO A 104 -12.59 25.10 7.23
CA PRO A 104 -12.78 25.65 8.57
C PRO A 104 -14.12 25.26 9.17
N ASN A 105 -14.15 24.98 10.47
CA ASN A 105 -15.37 24.79 11.23
C ASN A 105 -16.21 26.07 11.21
N ALA A 106 -17.50 25.93 10.95
CA ALA A 106 -18.45 27.04 10.96
C ALA A 106 -18.82 27.45 12.39
#